data_AF-A0A7S1PJB3-F1
#
_entry.id   AF-A0A7S1PJB3-F1
#
_cell.length_a   1.000
_cell.length_b   1.000
_cell.length_c   1.000
_cell.angle_alpha   90.00
_cell.angle_beta   90.00
_cell.angle_gamma   90.00
#
_symmetry.space_group_name_H-M   'P 1'
#
loop_
_entity.id
_entity.type
_entity.pdbx_description
1 polymer ?
#
loop_
_entity_poly.entity_id
_entity_poly.type
_entity_poly.pdbx_seq_one_letter_code
_entity_poly.pdbx_strand_id
1 'polypeptide(L)'
;TTTTTMSSYQSISQRKEEFRKYLESNGVVDAITKVFVGLYEQEARPEDPLQYIRQNLGGKEAEDLQKDNENLKNEIKRLTERLSQLETQNDADQEETDEQNEA
;
A
#
# COMPACT_ATOMS: atom_id res chain seq x y z
N THR A 1 9.64 5.26 -54.25
CA THR A 1 9.64 4.32 -53.10
C THR A 1 9.64 5.04 -51.73
N THR A 2 9.24 6.31 -51.63
CA THR A 2 9.31 7.12 -50.40
C THR A 2 8.05 7.09 -49.50
N THR A 3 6.94 6.51 -49.95
CA THR A 3 5.65 6.60 -49.25
C THR A 3 5.54 5.68 -48.02
N THR A 4 6.21 4.52 -48.01
CA THR A 4 6.11 3.55 -46.91
C THR A 4 6.79 4.03 -45.62
N THR A 5 7.87 4.80 -45.72
CA THR A 5 8.63 5.26 -44.56
C THR A 5 7.90 6.37 -43.80
N MET A 6 7.30 7.35 -44.49
CA MET A 6 6.57 8.46 -43.87
C MET A 6 5.35 8.01 -43.05
N SER A 7 4.61 7.02 -43.55
CA SER A 7 3.41 6.49 -42.88
C SER A 7 3.75 5.72 -41.58
N SER A 8 4.92 5.08 -41.52
CA SER A 8 5.41 4.40 -40.31
C SER A 8 5.90 5.37 -39.23
N TYR A 9 6.52 6.50 -39.61
CA TYR A 9 6.90 7.54 -38.64
C TYR A 9 5.67 8.23 -38.02
N GLN A 10 4.62 8.45 -38.81
CA GLN A 10 3.35 8.97 -38.31
C GLN A 10 2.69 8.02 -37.30
N SER A 11 2.68 6.71 -37.56
CA SER A 11 2.09 5.73 -36.64
C SER A 11 2.88 5.56 -35.33
N ILE A 12 4.22 5.65 -35.37
CA ILE A 12 5.06 5.65 -34.16
C ILE A 12 4.83 6.92 -33.34
N SER A 13 4.77 8.08 -34.00
CA SER A 13 4.55 9.36 -33.34
C SER A 13 3.17 9.42 -32.68
N GLN A 14 2.14 8.90 -33.36
CA GLN A 14 0.80 8.81 -32.83
C GLN A 14 0.73 7.89 -31.60
N ARG A 15 1.36 6.73 -31.64
CA ARG A 15 1.41 5.81 -30.49
C ARG A 15 2.11 6.44 -29.28
N LYS A 16 3.20 7.19 -29.50
CA LYS A 16 3.89 7.92 -28.42
C LYS A 16 3.01 9.00 -27.81
N GLU A 17 2.26 9.71 -28.64
CA GLU A 17 1.34 10.76 -28.19
C GLU A 17 0.17 10.18 -27.38
N GLU A 18 -0.43 9.09 -27.84
CA GLU A 18 -1.47 8.36 -27.11
C GLU A 18 -0.98 7.90 -25.73
N PHE A 19 0.27 7.39 -25.66
CA PHE A 19 0.85 6.99 -24.39
C PHE A 19 1.11 8.18 -23.45
N ARG A 20 1.59 9.32 -23.97
CA ARG A 20 1.73 10.54 -23.16
C ARG A 20 0.39 11.00 -22.61
N LYS A 21 -0.63 11.08 -23.46
CA LYS A 21 -1.99 11.44 -23.05
C LYS A 21 -2.54 10.49 -21.99
N TYR A 22 -2.28 9.19 -22.12
CA TYR A 22 -2.65 8.21 -21.11
C TYR A 22 -2.00 8.51 -19.76
N LEU A 23 -0.70 8.79 -19.72
CA LEU A 23 -0.02 9.12 -18.46
C LEU A 23 -0.52 10.43 -17.85
N GLU A 24 -0.79 11.44 -18.68
CA GLU A 24 -1.33 12.74 -18.25
C GLU A 24 -2.76 12.60 -17.73
N SER A 25 -3.65 11.93 -18.47
CA SER A 25 -5.07 11.78 -18.10
C SER A 25 -5.27 10.96 -16.84
N ASN A 26 -4.36 10.02 -16.55
CA ASN A 26 -4.38 9.21 -15.33
C ASN A 26 -3.57 9.85 -14.18
N GLY A 27 -3.06 11.07 -14.35
CA GLY A 27 -2.37 11.82 -13.28
C GLY A 27 -0.98 11.28 -12.92
N VAL A 28 -0.42 10.35 -13.70
CA VAL A 28 0.91 9.75 -13.44
C VAL A 28 1.99 10.82 -13.51
N VAL A 29 1.89 11.72 -14.49
CA VAL A 29 2.85 12.83 -14.65
C VAL A 29 2.81 13.78 -13.46
N ASP A 30 1.61 14.13 -12.98
CA ASP A 30 1.42 15.00 -11.81
C ASP A 30 1.98 14.37 -10.53
N ALA A 31 1.71 13.09 -10.30
CA ALA A 31 2.23 12.34 -9.15
C ALA A 31 3.77 12.31 -9.13
N ILE A 32 4.39 11.95 -10.25
CA ILE A 32 5.86 11.94 -10.39
C ILE A 32 6.43 13.35 -10.19
N THR A 33 5.78 14.38 -10.76
CA THR A 33 6.21 15.78 -10.65
C THR A 33 6.21 16.23 -9.20
N LYS A 34 5.15 15.92 -8.43
CA LYS A 34 5.07 16.27 -7.00
C LYS A 34 6.19 15.64 -6.18
N VAL A 35 6.55 14.37 -6.43
CA VAL A 35 7.67 13.71 -5.75
C VAL A 35 8.99 14.40 -6.07
N PHE A 36 9.21 14.80 -7.33
CA PHE A 36 10.43 15.55 -7.70
C PHE A 36 10.48 16.95 -7.13
N VAL A 37 9.34 17.65 -7.05
CA VAL A 37 9.25 18.95 -6.36
C VAL A 37 9.57 18.77 -4.88
N GLY A 38 8.98 17.78 -4.21
CA GLY A 38 9.26 17.49 -2.80
C GLY A 38 10.74 17.15 -2.55
N LEU A 39 11.39 16.44 -3.48
CA LEU A 39 12.83 16.17 -3.44
C LEU A 39 13.67 17.44 -3.64
N TYR A 40 13.24 18.33 -4.54
CA TYR A 40 13.90 19.61 -4.79
C TYR A 40 13.80 20.57 -3.60
N GLU A 41 12.67 20.55 -2.90
CA GLU A 41 12.39 21.40 -1.74
C GLU A 41 13.06 20.93 -0.44
N GLN A 42 13.64 19.72 -0.40
CA GLN A 42 14.35 19.24 0.79
C GLN A 42 15.54 20.15 1.12
N GLU A 43 15.55 20.73 2.32
CA GLU A 43 16.67 21.55 2.81
C GLU A 43 17.99 20.78 2.83
N ALA A 44 17.94 19.49 3.18
CA ALA A 44 19.05 18.57 3.10
C ALA A 44 18.78 17.52 2.02
N ARG A 45 19.65 17.45 1.00
CA ARG A 45 19.54 16.42 -0.04
C ARG A 45 19.69 15.04 0.60
N PRO A 46 18.75 14.11 0.38
CA PRO A 46 18.88 12.76 0.90
C PRO A 46 20.12 12.09 0.31
N GLU A 47 20.80 11.28 1.13
CA GLU A 47 21.98 10.51 0.73
C GLU A 47 21.64 9.50 -0.37
N ASP A 48 20.43 8.92 -0.34
CA ASP A 48 19.86 8.09 -1.40
C ASP A 48 18.55 8.72 -1.97
N PRO A 49 18.65 9.52 -3.05
CA PRO A 49 17.49 10.08 -3.73
C PRO A 49 16.55 9.03 -4.34
N LEU A 50 17.07 7.86 -4.73
CA LEU A 50 16.23 6.79 -5.29
C LEU A 50 15.36 6.16 -4.22
N GLN A 51 15.89 6.00 -2.99
CA GLN A 51 15.09 5.56 -1.85
C GLN A 51 13.97 6.55 -1.53
N TYR A 52 14.27 7.85 -1.53
CA TYR A 52 13.27 8.90 -1.34
C TYR A 52 12.14 8.77 -2.37
N ILE A 53 12.48 8.67 -3.66
CA ILE A 53 11.48 8.53 -4.73
C ILE A 53 10.63 7.28 -4.53
N ARG A 54 11.21 6.12 -4.20
CA ARG A 54 10.46 4.87 -3.97
C ARG A 54 9.43 5.02 -2.85
N GLN A 55 9.80 5.67 -1.74
CA GLN A 55 8.91 5.88 -0.60
C GLN A 55 7.77 6.84 -0.93
N ASN A 56 8.08 7.95 -1.62
CA ASN A 56 7.11 9.00 -1.89
C ASN A 56 6.23 8.73 -3.12
N LEU A 57 6.66 7.87 -4.05
CA LEU A 57 5.86 7.43 -5.20
C LEU A 57 4.89 6.29 -4.84
N GLY A 58 5.17 5.52 -3.76
CA GLY A 58 4.30 4.48 -3.22
C GLY A 58 2.99 4.98 -2.60
N GLY A 59 2.85 6.31 -2.46
CA GLY A 59 1.60 6.99 -2.11
C GLY A 59 1.12 6.80 -0.67
N LYS A 60 0.14 7.62 -0.29
CA LYS A 60 -0.64 7.48 0.97
C LYS A 60 -1.19 6.06 1.17
N GLU A 61 -1.41 5.32 0.09
CA GLU A 61 -1.83 3.91 0.14
C GLU A 61 -0.84 3.04 0.93
N ALA A 62 0.48 3.31 0.87
CA ALA A 62 1.44 2.56 1.68
C ALA A 62 1.31 2.87 3.18
N GLU A 63 1.11 4.15 3.54
CA GLU A 63 0.86 4.56 4.94
C GLU A 63 -0.50 4.05 5.44
N ASP A 64 -1.55 4.15 4.63
CA ASP A 64 -2.89 3.68 4.95
C ASP A 64 -2.90 2.14 5.09
N LEU A 65 -2.25 1.41 4.18
CA LEU A 65 -2.09 -0.05 4.28
C LEU A 65 -1.23 -0.46 5.48
N GLN A 66 -0.24 0.34 5.85
CA GLN A 66 0.58 0.08 7.03
C GLN A 66 -0.25 0.29 8.31
N LYS A 67 -1.02 1.37 8.37
CA LYS A 67 -1.94 1.66 9.47
C LYS A 67 -3.03 0.61 9.60
N ASP A 68 -3.60 0.17 8.48
CA ASP A 68 -4.58 -0.91 8.46
C ASP A 68 -3.98 -2.24 8.93
N ASN A 69 -2.74 -2.55 8.53
CA ASN A 69 -2.01 -3.72 9.05
C ASN A 69 -1.79 -3.65 10.57
N GLU A 70 -1.42 -2.49 11.10
CA GLU A 70 -1.24 -2.30 12.54
C GLU A 70 -2.57 -2.46 13.29
N ASN A 71 -3.65 -1.88 12.78
CA ASN A 71 -4.99 -2.05 13.33
C ASN A 71 -5.43 -3.52 13.34
N LEU A 72 -5.23 -4.24 12.23
CA LEU A 72 -5.56 -5.67 12.13
C LEU A 72 -4.74 -6.52 13.10
N LYS A 73 -3.44 -6.24 13.26
CA LYS A 73 -2.59 -6.95 14.24
C LYS A 73 -3.07 -6.73 15.68
N ASN A 74 -3.45 -5.50 16.03
CA ASN A 74 -3.99 -5.18 17.35
C ASN A 74 -5.32 -5.90 17.61
N GLU A 75 -6.18 -5.96 16.60
CA GLU A 75 -7.46 -6.66 16.70
C GLU A 75 -7.28 -8.18 16.85
N ILE A 76 -6.38 -8.79 16.08
CA ILE A 76 -6.00 -10.20 16.23
C ILE A 76 -5.53 -10.46 17.66
N LYS A 77 -4.61 -9.63 18.18
CA LYS A 77 -4.11 -9.78 19.55
C LYS A 77 -5.24 -9.74 20.58
N ARG A 78 -6.14 -8.75 20.47
CA ARG A 78 -7.28 -8.59 21.37
C ARG A 78 -8.22 -9.80 21.33
N LEU A 79 -8.52 -10.29 20.13
CA LEU A 79 -9.39 -11.46 19.94
C LEU A 79 -8.74 -12.74 20.46
N THR A 80 -7.44 -12.94 20.24
CA THR A 80 -6.70 -14.08 20.78
C THR A 80 -6.66 -14.05 22.32
N GLU A 81 -6.40 -12.90 22.93
CA GLU A 81 -6.46 -12.75 24.40
C GLU A 81 -7.86 -13.04 24.93
N ARG A 82 -8.92 -12.59 24.24
CA ARG A 82 -10.30 -12.86 24.65
C ARG A 82 -10.68 -14.33 24.52
N LEU A 83 -10.24 -15.00 23.45
CA LEU A 83 -10.45 -16.44 23.28
C LEU A 83 -9.78 -17.22 24.41
N SER A 84 -8.51 -16.92 24.70
CA SER A 84 -7.79 -17.58 25.79
C SER A 84 -8.47 -17.39 27.15
N GLN A 85 -8.99 -16.19 27.44
CA GLN A 85 -9.74 -15.95 28.68
C GLN A 85 -11.03 -16.76 28.76
N LEU A 86 -11.77 -16.86 27.65
CA LEU A 86 -13.03 -17.62 27.59
C LEU A 86 -12.78 -19.13 27.68
N GLU A 87 -11.71 -19.63 27.08
CA GLU A 87 -11.28 -21.03 27.23
C GLU A 87 -10.99 -21.35 28.70
N THR A 88 -10.20 -20.51 29.38
CA THR A 88 -9.92 -20.70 30.81
C THR A 88 -11.18 -20.60 31.69
N GLN A 89 -12.12 -19.72 31.35
CA GLN A 89 -13.39 -19.63 32.08
C GLN A 89 -14.26 -20.88 31.87
N ASN A 90 -14.37 -21.37 30.64
CA ASN A 90 -15.12 -22.61 30.38
C ASN A 90 -14.50 -23.81 31.10
N ASP A 91 -13.16 -23.91 31.11
CA ASP A 91 -12.47 -25.00 31.81
C ASP A 91 -12.76 -24.93 33.32
N ALA A 92 -12.68 -23.74 33.93
CA ALA A 92 -12.98 -23.54 35.35
C ALA A 92 -14.46 -23.81 35.69
N ASP A 93 -15.39 -23.34 34.85
CA ASP A 93 -16.82 -23.58 35.04
C ASP A 93 -17.16 -25.08 34.91
N GLN A 94 -16.49 -25.81 34.01
CA GLN A 94 -16.63 -27.26 33.89
C GLN A 94 -16.12 -28.00 35.13
N GLU A 95 -14.95 -27.61 35.66
CA GLU A 95 -14.41 -28.17 36.91
C GLU A 95 -15.38 -27.94 38.09
N GLU A 96 -15.93 -26.73 38.25
CA GLU A 96 -16.94 -26.46 39.30
C GLU A 96 -18.23 -27.27 39.11
N THR A 97 -18.66 -27.49 37.87
CA THR A 97 -19.88 -28.26 37.57
C THR A 97 -19.70 -29.74 37.87
N ASP A 98 -18.51 -30.28 37.58
CA ASP A 98 -18.17 -31.69 37.86
C ASP A 98 -18.03 -31.94 39.37
N GLU A 99 -17.40 -31.01 40.11
CA GLU A 99 -17.31 -31.11 41.59
C GLU A 99 -18.68 -31.06 42.28
N GLN A 100 -19.63 -30.25 41.79
CA GLN A 100 -20.98 -30.17 42.36
C GLN A 100 -21.83 -31.42 42.07
N ASN A 101 -21.55 -32.17 41.01
CA ASN A 101 -22.29 -33.38 40.65
C ASN A 101 -21.78 -34.63 41.38
N GLU A 102 -20.56 -34.61 41.93
CA GLU A 102 -19.97 -35.72 42.72
C GLU A 102 -20.23 -35.62 44.23
N ALA A 103 -20.73 -34.48 44.74
CA ALA A 103 -21.06 -34.22 46.15
C ALA A 103 -22.51 -34.53 46.51
#